data_AF-A0A1I3GV60-F1
#
_entry.id   AF-A0A1I3GV60-F1
#
_cell.length_a   1.000
_cell.length_b   1.000
_cell.length_c   1.000
_cell.angle_alpha   90.00
_cell.angle_beta   90.00
_cell.angle_gamma   90.00
#
_symmetry.space_group_name_H-M   'P 1'
#
loop_
_entity.id
_entity.type
_entity.pdbx_description
1 polymer ?
#
loop_
_entity_poly.entity_id
_entity_poly.type
_entity_poly.pdbx_seq_one_letter_code
_entity_poly.pdbx_strand_id
1 'polypeptide(L)'
;MNNCSNELPISMSDHFPQKEAGAVTIIVALSLVALMGFVGLALDLGKLFVAKTELQNSADACALAAARELTGANDKQLILAKAAGILTGSMHHPRKENWERDTSDGIVNNVMFSETLTGSYQDAFEGSGATSKRYARCEASSPSFLNWLIQVLNLLPGVDISEQTVTASAVATLAPSQTNCAIPIAVCESELSKKSPGDWLESVIKNNELTGDFLWVRYSGQGARDIKEILTGPGQCNVPAVNETIYSEPGANAGAFDAWNTRFGAYKGAYNENNAPPDYSGYAYTAKNWSEPGKDCKNAASDFFLKRGNNIPIQDPTINTTGLKVIPPAQSSSQSAHSSKGSDRRLAAVPVIDCPELQGGSHKSTVKAWACVLMLNPLDQNAELESYSACTKYPDKEGRAFLEYLGFANDPNSQCASAGVVGGPGSIGPLVPSLVR
;
A
#
# COMPACT_ATOMS: atom_id res chain seq x y z
N MET A 1 12.04 -22.69 -116.73
CA MET A 1 10.76 -23.18 -116.21
C MET A 1 10.78 -23.00 -114.71
N ASN A 2 9.80 -22.25 -114.19
CA ASN A 2 9.04 -22.47 -112.95
C ASN A 2 9.84 -22.79 -111.66
N ASN A 3 9.63 -22.14 -110.52
CA ASN A 3 8.51 -21.33 -110.07
C ASN A 3 8.92 -20.57 -108.79
N CYS A 4 8.28 -19.43 -108.55
CA CYS A 4 8.31 -18.67 -107.30
C CYS A 4 8.09 -19.54 -106.05
N SER A 5 8.65 -19.13 -104.90
CA SER A 5 7.86 -18.66 -103.73
C SER A 5 8.74 -18.37 -102.51
N ASN A 6 8.61 -17.14 -102.01
CA ASN A 6 8.51 -16.73 -100.61
C ASN A 6 9.13 -17.61 -99.52
N GLU A 7 10.06 -17.02 -98.75
CA GLU A 7 9.81 -16.70 -97.33
C GLU A 7 10.86 -15.70 -96.81
N LEU A 8 10.37 -14.67 -96.09
CA LEU A 8 11.15 -13.62 -95.45
C LEU A 8 11.95 -14.18 -94.26
N PRO A 9 13.16 -13.69 -93.97
CA PRO A 9 13.89 -14.08 -92.77
C PRO A 9 13.31 -13.35 -91.56
N ILE A 10 12.68 -14.07 -90.63
CA ILE A 10 12.49 -13.56 -89.27
C ILE A 10 13.86 -13.67 -88.58
N SER A 11 14.63 -12.58 -88.63
CA SER A 11 15.77 -12.37 -87.75
C SER A 11 15.24 -12.04 -86.36
N MET A 12 15.04 -13.06 -85.53
CA MET A 12 15.06 -12.88 -84.08
C MET A 12 16.52 -12.86 -83.66
N SER A 13 17.06 -11.64 -83.58
CA SER A 13 18.30 -11.38 -82.87
C SER A 13 17.99 -11.50 -81.37
N ASP A 14 18.09 -12.71 -80.82
CA ASP A 14 18.15 -12.91 -79.37
C ASP A 14 19.48 -12.33 -78.88
N HIS A 15 19.49 -11.02 -78.65
CA HIS A 15 20.44 -10.40 -77.74
C HIS A 15 20.04 -10.82 -76.33
N PHE A 16 20.43 -12.03 -75.92
CA PHE A 16 20.57 -12.32 -74.49
C PHE A 16 21.80 -11.54 -74.00
N PRO A 17 21.62 -10.51 -73.15
CA PRO A 17 22.77 -9.81 -72.58
C PRO A 17 23.58 -10.80 -71.74
N GLN A 18 24.86 -10.93 -72.11
CA GLN A 18 25.83 -11.74 -71.38
C GLN A 18 26.13 -11.13 -70.00
N LYS A 19 25.89 -11.96 -68.97
CA LYS A 19 26.69 -12.14 -67.74
C LYS A 19 26.90 -10.92 -66.81
N GLU A 20 25.82 -10.49 -66.16
CA GLU A 20 25.85 -9.83 -64.82
C GLU A 20 25.22 -10.73 -63.72
N ALA A 21 24.81 -11.97 -64.04
CA ALA A 21 24.08 -12.82 -63.10
C ALA A 21 24.91 -13.31 -61.88
N GLY A 22 26.23 -13.45 -62.02
CA GLY A 22 27.09 -13.99 -60.95
C GLY A 22 27.39 -12.97 -59.84
N ALA A 23 27.64 -11.71 -60.19
CA ALA A 23 27.90 -10.64 -59.23
C ALA A 23 26.63 -10.29 -58.42
N VAL A 24 25.47 -10.27 -59.10
CA VAL A 24 24.17 -10.01 -58.46
C VAL A 24 23.86 -11.08 -57.40
N THR A 25 24.11 -12.37 -57.67
CA THR A 25 23.90 -13.43 -56.67
C THR A 25 24.74 -13.25 -55.41
N ILE A 26 26.01 -12.84 -55.53
CA ILE A 26 26.90 -12.60 -54.39
C ILE A 26 26.40 -11.41 -53.57
N ILE A 27 26.03 -10.30 -54.22
CA ILE A 27 25.52 -9.10 -53.55
C ILE A 27 24.20 -9.40 -52.81
N VAL A 28 23.30 -10.16 -53.43
CA VAL A 28 22.02 -10.58 -52.81
C VAL A 28 22.28 -11.49 -51.61
N ALA A 29 23.19 -12.46 -51.73
CA ALA A 29 23.54 -13.36 -50.62
C ALA A 29 24.13 -12.60 -49.43
N LEU A 30 25.05 -11.66 -49.67
CA LEU A 30 25.63 -10.82 -48.61
C LEU A 30 24.58 -9.89 -47.99
N SER A 31 23.69 -9.33 -48.81
CA SER A 31 22.59 -8.48 -48.33
C SER A 31 21.62 -9.24 -47.44
N LEU A 32 21.26 -10.49 -47.79
CA LEU A 32 20.40 -11.33 -46.96
C LEU A 32 21.02 -11.66 -45.61
N VAL A 33 22.32 -11.98 -45.57
CA VAL A 33 23.06 -12.21 -44.31
C VAL A 33 23.07 -10.95 -43.46
N ALA A 34 23.32 -9.78 -44.06
CA ALA A 34 23.27 -8.51 -43.35
C ALA A 34 21.87 -8.23 -42.77
N LEU A 35 20.80 -8.47 -43.54
CA LEU A 35 19.42 -8.32 -43.06
C LEU A 35 19.09 -9.27 -41.91
N MET A 36 19.55 -10.52 -41.95
CA MET A 36 19.39 -11.47 -40.84
C MET A 36 20.13 -10.98 -39.58
N GLY A 37 21.32 -10.40 -39.74
CA GLY A 37 22.05 -9.76 -38.65
C GLY A 37 21.26 -8.63 -37.99
N PHE A 38 20.61 -7.78 -38.78
CA PHE A 38 19.75 -6.71 -38.26
C PHE A 38 18.50 -7.24 -37.55
N VAL A 39 17.88 -8.32 -38.05
CA VAL A 39 16.76 -8.98 -37.37
C VAL A 39 17.21 -9.53 -36.01
N GLY A 40 18.38 -10.16 -35.95
CA GLY A 40 18.92 -10.66 -34.69
C GLY A 40 19.19 -9.56 -33.67
N LEU A 41 19.79 -8.47 -34.10
CA LEU A 41 19.99 -7.28 -33.27
C LEU A 41 18.67 -6.70 -32.75
N ALA A 42 17.65 -6.62 -33.61
CA ALA A 42 16.33 -6.10 -33.24
C ALA A 42 15.66 -6.97 -32.16
N LEU A 43 15.79 -8.30 -32.24
CA LEU A 43 15.26 -9.22 -31.24
C LEU A 43 15.98 -9.10 -29.90
N ASP A 44 17.31 -9.00 -29.90
CA ASP A 44 18.09 -8.81 -28.67
C ASP A 44 17.78 -7.48 -27.99
N LEU A 45 17.70 -6.39 -28.76
CA LEU A 45 17.27 -5.08 -28.26
C LEU A 45 15.87 -5.16 -27.67
N GLY A 46 14.93 -5.80 -28.37
CA GLY A 46 13.56 -6.00 -27.88
C GLY A 46 13.53 -6.71 -26.53
N LYS A 47 14.29 -7.80 -26.39
CA LYS A 47 14.42 -8.54 -25.12
C LYS A 47 15.01 -7.65 -24.01
N LEU A 48 16.04 -6.86 -24.32
CA LEU A 48 16.67 -5.94 -23.37
C LEU A 48 15.69 -4.87 -22.87
N PHE A 49 14.89 -4.28 -23.78
CA PHE A 49 13.88 -3.29 -23.41
C PHE A 49 12.78 -3.87 -22.53
N VAL A 50 12.34 -5.10 -22.81
CA VAL A 50 11.37 -5.81 -21.95
C VAL A 50 11.96 -6.04 -20.56
N ALA A 51 13.16 -6.62 -20.47
CA ALA A 51 13.82 -6.87 -19.18
C ALA A 51 14.04 -5.58 -18.38
N LYS A 52 14.44 -4.49 -19.04
CA LYS A 52 14.59 -3.17 -18.41
C LYS A 52 13.26 -2.65 -17.85
N THR A 53 12.17 -2.82 -18.57
CA THR A 53 10.83 -2.38 -18.15
C THR A 53 10.34 -3.20 -16.95
N GLU A 54 10.55 -4.51 -16.97
CA GLU A 54 10.17 -5.38 -15.85
C GLU A 54 10.99 -5.09 -14.58
N LEU A 55 12.31 -4.87 -14.72
CA LEU A 55 13.15 -4.43 -13.60
C LEU A 55 12.71 -3.08 -13.05
N GLN A 56 12.29 -2.14 -13.90
CA GLN A 56 11.76 -0.86 -13.46
C GLN A 56 10.44 -1.03 -12.69
N ASN A 57 9.52 -1.87 -13.17
CA ASN A 57 8.28 -2.17 -12.45
C ASN A 57 8.56 -2.79 -11.08
N SER A 58 9.54 -3.69 -10.99
CA SER A 58 9.99 -4.28 -9.72
C SER A 58 10.59 -3.23 -8.77
N ALA A 59 11.47 -2.35 -9.27
CA ALA A 59 12.05 -1.27 -8.49
C ALA A 59 11.00 -0.28 -7.99
N ASP A 60 10.07 0.14 -8.86
CA ASP A 60 8.98 1.06 -8.55
C ASP A 60 8.05 0.48 -7.48
N ALA A 61 7.65 -0.78 -7.63
CA ALA A 61 6.80 -1.48 -6.67
C ALA A 61 7.51 -1.66 -5.31
N CYS A 62 8.82 -1.96 -5.33
CA CYS A 62 9.64 -2.00 -4.13
C CYS A 62 9.69 -0.64 -3.43
N ALA A 63 9.97 0.42 -4.17
CA ALA A 63 10.13 1.76 -3.60
C ALA A 63 8.81 2.25 -3.00
N LEU A 64 7.68 2.08 -3.71
CA LEU A 64 6.35 2.46 -3.21
C LEU A 64 5.96 1.68 -1.94
N ALA A 65 6.22 0.37 -1.90
CA ALA A 65 5.94 -0.43 -0.71
C ALA A 65 6.83 -0.04 0.47
N ALA A 66 8.12 0.22 0.23
CA ALA A 66 9.03 0.68 1.26
C ALA A 66 8.65 2.08 1.79
N ALA A 67 8.31 3.01 0.90
CA ALA A 67 7.92 4.37 1.27
C ALA A 67 6.63 4.42 2.10
N ARG A 68 5.71 3.46 1.93
CA ARG A 68 4.50 3.34 2.75
C ARG A 68 4.80 3.23 4.24
N GLU A 69 5.89 2.57 4.60
CA GLU A 69 6.29 2.34 5.99
C GLU A 69 7.02 3.57 6.60
N LEU A 70 7.41 4.57 5.80
CA LEU A 70 8.22 5.72 6.22
C LEU A 70 7.38 6.86 6.84
N THR A 71 6.49 6.53 7.76
CA THR A 71 5.58 7.49 8.41
C THR A 71 6.21 8.23 9.60
N GLY A 72 7.39 7.79 10.06
CA GLY A 72 8.07 8.31 11.24
C GLY A 72 7.49 7.82 12.57
N ALA A 73 6.54 6.89 12.54
CA ALA A 73 5.80 6.45 13.72
C ALA A 73 6.55 5.43 14.61
N ASN A 74 7.51 4.69 14.04
CA ASN A 74 8.19 3.57 14.68
C ASN A 74 9.71 3.63 14.42
N ASP A 75 10.53 3.42 15.45
CA ASP A 75 11.99 3.38 15.35
C ASP A 75 12.52 2.17 14.55
N LYS A 76 11.66 1.18 14.27
CA LYS A 76 11.91 0.04 13.38
C LYS A 76 11.40 0.23 11.95
N GLN A 77 10.92 1.42 11.59
CA GLN A 77 10.28 1.65 10.28
C GLN A 77 11.14 1.22 9.10
N LEU A 78 12.47 1.37 9.17
CA LEU A 78 13.36 1.03 8.06
C LEU A 78 13.46 -0.48 7.83
N ILE A 79 13.40 -1.27 8.91
CA ILE A 79 13.41 -2.73 8.83
C ILE A 79 12.11 -3.21 8.17
N LEU A 80 10.97 -2.64 8.58
CA LEU A 80 9.66 -2.92 8.00
C LEU A 80 9.61 -2.49 6.53
N ALA A 81 10.09 -1.28 6.22
CA ALA A 81 10.17 -0.74 4.87
C ALA A 81 11.01 -1.63 3.94
N LYS A 82 12.17 -2.10 4.40
CA LYS A 82 13.05 -3.00 3.64
C LYS A 82 12.36 -4.32 3.34
N ALA A 83 11.71 -4.92 4.34
CA ALA A 83 10.97 -6.17 4.16
C ALA A 83 9.78 -6.00 3.19
N ALA A 84 8.98 -4.94 3.36
CA ALA A 84 7.84 -4.63 2.50
C ALA A 84 8.28 -4.36 1.04
N GLY A 85 9.37 -3.61 0.86
CA GLY A 85 9.95 -3.31 -0.44
C GLY A 85 10.45 -4.56 -1.17
N ILE A 86 11.27 -5.39 -0.50
CA ILE A 86 11.80 -6.63 -1.09
C ILE A 86 10.66 -7.58 -1.47
N LEU A 87 9.69 -7.80 -0.59
CA LEU A 87 8.55 -8.68 -0.85
C LEU A 87 7.75 -8.19 -2.07
N THR A 88 7.41 -6.91 -2.10
CA THR A 88 6.55 -6.35 -3.16
C THR A 88 7.28 -6.26 -4.50
N GLY A 89 8.54 -5.84 -4.51
CA GLY A 89 9.36 -5.82 -5.72
C GLY A 89 9.57 -7.22 -6.31
N SER A 90 9.76 -8.23 -5.45
CA SER A 90 9.93 -9.63 -5.88
C SER A 90 8.65 -10.23 -6.48
N MET A 91 7.46 -9.75 -6.10
CA MET A 91 6.19 -10.19 -6.71
C MET A 91 5.99 -9.62 -8.12
N HIS A 92 6.64 -8.51 -8.46
CA HIS A 92 6.57 -7.87 -9.78
C HIS A 92 7.71 -8.32 -10.71
N HIS A 93 8.32 -9.47 -10.41
CA HIS A 93 9.37 -10.08 -11.21
C HIS A 93 8.85 -10.49 -12.61
N PRO A 94 9.68 -10.39 -13.65
CA PRO A 94 9.47 -11.01 -14.97
C PRO A 94 8.90 -12.42 -14.88
N ARG A 95 7.99 -12.78 -15.78
CA ARG A 95 7.45 -14.14 -15.87
C ARG A 95 8.58 -15.12 -16.25
N LYS A 96 9.10 -15.90 -15.30
CA LYS A 96 9.92 -17.10 -15.61
C LYS A 96 8.98 -18.20 -16.11
N GLU A 97 8.58 -18.14 -17.38
CA GLU A 97 7.99 -19.28 -18.06
C GLU A 97 9.11 -20.29 -18.34
N ASN A 98 9.23 -21.32 -17.50
CA ASN A 98 9.98 -22.56 -17.76
C ASN A 98 11.52 -22.51 -17.90
N TRP A 99 12.25 -21.88 -16.97
CA TRP A 99 13.61 -22.34 -16.63
C TRP A 99 13.95 -21.92 -15.20
N GLU A 100 14.24 -22.92 -14.37
CA GLU A 100 14.74 -22.91 -12.99
C GLU A 100 14.55 -21.63 -12.18
N ARG A 101 13.61 -21.75 -11.24
CA ARG A 101 13.43 -20.84 -10.11
C ARG A 101 14.63 -20.98 -9.17
N ASP A 102 15.76 -20.37 -9.53
CA ASP A 102 16.75 -20.05 -8.51
C ASP A 102 16.21 -18.86 -7.71
N THR A 103 15.73 -19.16 -6.50
CA THR A 103 15.24 -18.18 -5.53
C THR A 103 16.37 -17.43 -4.81
N SER A 104 17.64 -17.70 -5.14
CA SER A 104 18.79 -17.10 -4.48
C SER A 104 19.25 -15.77 -5.09
N ASP A 105 18.92 -15.47 -6.35
CA ASP A 105 19.14 -14.16 -6.98
C ASP A 105 17.89 -13.29 -6.81
N GLY A 106 17.76 -12.67 -5.64
CA GLY A 106 16.73 -11.65 -5.43
C GLY A 106 16.94 -10.48 -6.39
N ILE A 107 15.98 -10.22 -7.29
CA ILE A 107 16.07 -9.07 -8.23
C ILE A 107 16.31 -7.76 -7.48
N VAL A 108 15.63 -7.56 -6.35
CA VAL A 108 15.83 -6.39 -5.49
C VAL A 108 17.07 -6.63 -4.64
N ASN A 109 18.21 -6.08 -5.06
CA ASN A 109 19.47 -6.28 -4.37
C ASN A 109 19.61 -5.34 -3.17
N ASN A 110 19.01 -4.15 -3.27
CA ASN A 110 19.23 -3.10 -2.29
C ASN A 110 17.98 -2.26 -2.04
N VAL A 111 17.73 -1.98 -0.77
CA VAL A 111 16.70 -1.04 -0.31
C VAL A 111 17.35 -0.14 0.71
N MET A 112 17.47 1.14 0.35
CA MET A 112 18.18 2.14 1.12
C MET A 112 17.29 3.34 1.42
N PHE A 113 17.67 4.14 2.42
CA PHE A 113 16.83 5.19 2.96
C PHE A 113 17.57 6.52 3.14
N SER A 114 16.87 7.62 2.92
CA SER A 114 17.39 8.99 3.08
C SER A 114 16.34 9.92 3.70
N GLU A 115 16.78 11.01 4.32
CA GLU A 115 15.91 12.10 4.81
C GLU A 115 15.44 12.99 3.66
N THR A 116 16.26 13.12 2.62
CA THR A 116 16.01 13.98 1.46
C THR A 116 16.20 13.21 0.16
N LEU A 117 15.55 13.66 -0.91
CA LEU A 117 15.62 13.04 -2.24
C LEU A 117 17.07 12.87 -2.73
N THR A 118 17.90 13.90 -2.55
CA THR A 118 19.30 13.96 -3.01
C THR A 118 20.32 13.67 -1.90
N GLY A 119 19.87 13.22 -0.74
CA GLY A 119 20.73 12.93 0.41
C GLY A 119 21.52 11.63 0.28
N SER A 120 22.30 11.32 1.32
CA SER A 120 23.00 10.05 1.41
C SER A 120 22.05 8.93 1.82
N TYR A 121 21.85 7.98 0.91
CA TYR A 121 21.08 6.77 1.18
C TYR A 121 21.89 5.81 2.04
N GLN A 122 21.23 5.15 2.99
CA GLN A 122 21.85 4.21 3.93
C GLN A 122 21.00 2.94 4.08
N ASP A 123 21.63 1.84 4.49
CA ASP A 123 20.92 0.61 4.82
C ASP A 123 19.92 0.78 5.99
N ALA A 124 19.02 -0.19 6.12
CA ALA A 124 18.06 -0.21 7.23
C ALA A 124 18.77 -0.35 8.60
N PHE A 125 18.35 0.45 9.57
CA PHE A 125 18.80 0.39 10.96
C PHE A 125 17.63 0.71 11.91
N GLU A 126 17.80 0.44 13.20
CA GLU A 126 16.83 0.75 14.25
C GLU A 126 17.26 1.98 15.07
N GLY A 127 16.30 2.73 15.61
CA GLY A 127 16.53 3.81 16.57
C GLY A 127 15.89 5.14 16.16
N SER A 128 16.04 6.19 16.98
CA SER A 128 15.38 7.48 16.76
C SER A 128 15.79 8.16 15.44
N GLY A 129 17.00 7.91 14.93
CA GLY A 129 17.42 8.41 13.62
C GLY A 129 16.64 7.78 12.45
N ALA A 130 16.08 6.58 12.64
CA ALA A 130 15.32 5.88 11.62
C ALA A 130 14.04 6.66 11.27
N THR A 131 13.36 7.25 12.27
CA THR A 131 12.08 7.96 12.13
C THR A 131 12.18 9.26 11.34
N SER A 132 13.39 9.75 11.03
CA SER A 132 13.61 10.93 10.18
C SER A 132 13.64 10.59 8.68
N LYS A 133 13.90 9.33 8.31
CA LYS A 133 14.00 8.93 6.91
C LYS A 133 12.63 8.94 6.24
N ARG A 134 12.55 9.54 5.05
CA ARG A 134 11.30 9.76 4.30
C ARG A 134 11.36 9.29 2.85
N TYR A 135 12.56 9.01 2.34
CA TYR A 135 12.78 8.52 0.98
C TYR A 135 13.30 7.09 1.03
N ALA A 136 12.69 6.20 0.24
CA ALA A 136 13.16 4.84 0.01
C ALA A 136 13.67 4.72 -1.43
N ARG A 137 14.88 4.21 -1.61
CA ARG A 137 15.46 3.86 -2.90
C ARG A 137 15.56 2.35 -3.01
N CYS A 138 14.99 1.79 -4.06
CA CYS A 138 15.18 0.40 -4.42
C CYS A 138 16.06 0.28 -5.67
N GLU A 139 16.88 -0.76 -5.69
CA GLU A 139 17.70 -1.14 -6.84
C GLU A 139 17.41 -2.58 -7.21
N ALA A 140 16.97 -2.76 -8.46
CA ALA A 140 16.68 -4.04 -9.07
C ALA A 140 17.77 -4.37 -10.10
N SER A 141 18.27 -5.60 -10.13
CA SER A 141 19.13 -6.06 -11.24
C SER A 141 18.89 -7.49 -11.62
N SER A 142 19.11 -7.78 -12.90
CA SER A 142 19.33 -9.15 -13.37
C SER A 142 20.81 -9.31 -13.70
N PRO A 143 21.58 -10.11 -12.94
CA PRO A 143 22.87 -10.57 -13.43
C PRO A 143 22.64 -11.43 -14.69
N SER A 144 23.65 -11.49 -15.55
CA SER A 144 23.73 -12.45 -16.66
C SER A 144 22.61 -12.37 -17.72
N PHE A 145 22.31 -11.17 -18.21
CA PHE A 145 21.42 -11.04 -19.37
C PHE A 145 22.17 -11.42 -20.67
N LEU A 146 21.94 -12.65 -21.12
CA LEU A 146 22.44 -13.14 -22.40
C LEU A 146 21.56 -12.60 -23.54
N ASN A 147 22.16 -11.77 -24.40
CA ASN A 147 21.64 -11.48 -25.73
C ASN A 147 21.87 -12.74 -26.60
N TRP A 148 20.83 -13.28 -27.23
CA TRP A 148 20.91 -14.57 -27.90
C TRP A 148 21.72 -14.47 -29.20
N LEU A 149 21.45 -13.43 -30.01
CA LEU A 149 21.90 -13.40 -31.40
C LEU A 149 23.19 -12.61 -31.59
N ILE A 150 23.44 -11.58 -30.77
CA ILE A 150 24.65 -10.76 -30.82
C ILE A 150 25.91 -11.57 -30.46
N GLN A 151 25.77 -12.62 -29.65
CA GLN A 151 26.88 -13.51 -29.29
C GLN A 151 27.50 -14.22 -30.49
N VAL A 152 26.77 -14.33 -31.61
CA VAL A 152 27.32 -14.87 -32.87
C VAL A 152 28.50 -14.03 -33.36
N LEU A 153 28.57 -12.74 -33.00
CA LEU A 153 29.73 -11.88 -33.33
C LEU A 153 31.01 -12.28 -32.58
N ASN A 154 30.93 -13.07 -31.50
CA ASN A 154 32.11 -13.63 -30.82
C ASN A 154 32.89 -14.62 -31.70
N LEU A 155 32.32 -15.04 -32.84
CA LEU A 155 33.03 -15.81 -33.86
C LEU A 155 34.01 -14.96 -34.69
N LEU A 156 33.91 -13.63 -34.61
CA LEU A 156 34.83 -12.72 -35.28
C LEU A 156 36.06 -12.49 -34.38
N PRO A 157 37.29 -12.62 -34.92
CA PRO A 157 38.50 -12.45 -34.14
C PRO A 157 38.58 -11.02 -33.59
N GLY A 158 38.76 -10.89 -32.27
CA GLY A 158 38.85 -9.60 -31.57
C GLY A 158 37.51 -9.04 -31.06
N VAL A 159 36.40 -9.76 -31.21
CA VAL A 159 35.10 -9.41 -30.62
C VAL A 159 34.82 -10.31 -29.41
N ASP A 160 34.55 -9.70 -28.26
CA ASP A 160 34.17 -10.39 -27.03
C ASP A 160 32.94 -9.71 -26.41
N ILE A 161 31.77 -10.31 -26.66
CA ILE A 161 30.48 -9.88 -26.11
C ILE A 161 30.12 -10.85 -24.99
N SER A 162 30.34 -10.39 -23.76
CA SER A 162 30.02 -11.10 -22.54
C SER A 162 28.58 -10.83 -22.08
N GLU A 163 28.19 -11.52 -21.01
CA GLU A 163 27.03 -11.21 -20.21
C GLU A 163 26.97 -9.73 -19.83
N GLN A 164 25.76 -9.16 -19.87
CA GLN A 164 25.48 -7.79 -19.47
C GLN A 164 24.60 -7.80 -18.22
N THR A 165 24.86 -6.87 -17.30
CA THR A 165 23.98 -6.63 -16.16
C THR A 165 22.96 -5.54 -16.52
N VAL A 166 21.68 -5.84 -16.36
CA VAL A 166 20.62 -4.84 -16.50
C VAL A 166 20.20 -4.41 -15.11
N THR A 167 20.18 -3.10 -14.86
CA THR A 167 19.79 -2.53 -13.56
C THR A 167 18.61 -1.58 -13.74
N ALA A 168 17.81 -1.40 -12.69
CA ALA A 168 16.80 -0.37 -12.57
C ALA A 168 16.80 0.17 -11.15
N SER A 169 16.38 1.42 -10.98
CA SER A 169 16.26 2.03 -9.66
C SER A 169 15.04 2.93 -9.62
N ALA A 170 14.44 3.02 -8.44
CA ALA A 170 13.31 3.87 -8.16
C ALA A 170 13.48 4.49 -6.78
N VAL A 171 12.99 5.72 -6.63
CA VAL A 171 12.89 6.39 -5.34
C VAL A 171 11.43 6.72 -5.10
N ALA A 172 10.97 6.52 -3.87
CA ALA A 172 9.62 6.89 -3.47
C ALA A 172 9.62 7.60 -2.11
N THR A 173 8.58 8.40 -1.90
CA THR A 173 8.28 9.10 -0.65
C THR A 173 6.77 9.10 -0.44
N LEU A 174 6.32 9.54 0.72
CA LEU A 174 4.91 9.86 0.96
C LEU A 174 4.57 11.25 0.41
N ALA A 175 3.41 11.37 -0.25
CA ALA A 175 2.87 12.64 -0.76
C ALA A 175 1.34 12.69 -0.56
N PRO A 176 0.73 13.88 -0.44
CA PRO A 176 -0.72 14.01 -0.31
C PRO A 176 -1.46 13.38 -1.49
N SER A 177 -2.57 12.69 -1.20
CA SER A 177 -3.34 11.96 -2.20
C SER A 177 -4.50 12.75 -2.80
N GLN A 178 -4.97 12.30 -3.97
CA GLN A 178 -6.29 12.64 -4.51
C GLN A 178 -7.36 11.65 -4.03
N THR A 179 -7.00 10.37 -3.98
CA THR A 179 -7.87 9.29 -3.49
C THR A 179 -7.14 8.51 -2.39
N ASN A 180 -7.87 7.95 -1.45
CA ASN A 180 -7.31 7.20 -0.32
C ASN A 180 -8.22 6.02 0.07
N CYS A 181 -7.75 5.24 1.05
CA CYS A 181 -8.55 4.26 1.76
C CYS A 181 -8.84 4.72 3.20
N ALA A 182 -10.04 4.40 3.68
CA ALA A 182 -10.51 4.78 5.01
C ALA A 182 -11.45 3.72 5.63
N ILE A 183 -11.63 3.80 6.94
CA ILE A 183 -12.63 3.04 7.70
C ILE A 183 -13.92 3.87 7.84
N PRO A 184 -15.10 3.25 8.10
CA PRO A 184 -16.39 3.90 7.95
C PRO A 184 -16.77 4.74 9.17
N ILE A 185 -15.83 5.52 9.69
CA ILE A 185 -16.07 6.51 10.75
C ILE A 185 -15.61 7.88 10.29
N ALA A 186 -16.24 8.93 10.81
CA ALA A 186 -15.82 10.31 10.64
C ALA A 186 -15.69 11.00 11.99
N VAL A 187 -14.79 11.97 12.08
CA VAL A 187 -14.56 12.76 13.28
C VAL A 187 -15.25 14.11 13.15
N CYS A 188 -15.85 14.57 14.25
CA CYS A 188 -16.55 15.84 14.33
C CYS A 188 -15.57 17.01 14.42
N GLU A 189 -15.61 17.92 13.44
CA GLU A 189 -14.76 19.11 13.40
C GLU A 189 -14.88 19.98 14.67
N SER A 190 -16.11 20.16 15.17
CA SER A 190 -16.39 20.95 16.37
C SER A 190 -15.73 20.39 17.62
N GLU A 191 -15.44 19.09 17.67
CA GLU A 191 -14.73 18.46 18.77
C GLU A 191 -13.23 18.37 18.50
N LEU A 192 -12.84 18.06 17.26
CA LEU A 192 -11.44 17.99 16.85
C LEU A 192 -10.73 19.34 16.99
N SER A 193 -11.42 20.45 16.73
CA SER A 193 -10.89 21.82 16.91
C SER A 193 -10.50 22.16 18.37
N LYS A 194 -10.95 21.36 19.34
CA LYS A 194 -10.60 21.49 20.77
C LYS A 194 -9.49 20.53 21.20
N LYS A 195 -8.95 19.73 20.27
CA LYS A 195 -8.03 18.62 20.54
C LYS A 195 -6.68 18.88 19.89
N SER A 196 -5.63 18.49 20.57
CA SER A 196 -4.27 18.45 20.06
C SER A 196 -3.88 17.01 19.68
N PRO A 197 -2.89 16.81 18.79
CA PRO A 197 -2.32 15.49 18.57
C PRO A 197 -1.90 14.85 19.90
N GLY A 198 -2.28 13.58 20.08
CA GLY A 198 -2.16 12.83 21.32
C GLY A 198 -3.47 12.73 22.09
N ASP A 199 -4.40 13.68 21.97
CA ASP A 199 -5.65 13.66 22.74
C ASP A 199 -6.61 12.56 22.27
N TRP A 200 -7.34 11.96 23.22
CA TRP A 200 -8.35 10.97 22.91
C TRP A 200 -9.69 11.61 22.51
N LEU A 201 -10.35 10.99 21.54
CA LEU A 201 -11.71 11.25 21.08
C LEU A 201 -12.60 10.13 21.61
N GLU A 202 -13.75 10.47 22.17
CA GLU A 202 -14.70 9.50 22.73
C GLU A 202 -15.98 9.42 21.91
N SER A 203 -16.45 8.20 21.67
CA SER A 203 -17.83 7.96 21.28
C SER A 203 -18.49 6.86 22.09
N VAL A 204 -19.78 7.04 22.31
CA VAL A 204 -20.67 6.14 23.04
C VAL A 204 -21.69 5.51 22.12
N ILE A 205 -22.19 4.34 22.49
CA ILE A 205 -23.27 3.64 21.79
C ILE A 205 -24.60 4.08 22.40
N LYS A 206 -25.34 4.92 21.67
CA LYS A 206 -26.71 5.33 22.00
C LYS A 206 -27.68 4.80 20.95
N ASN A 207 -28.75 4.13 21.36
CA ASN A 207 -29.73 3.56 20.44
C ASN A 207 -29.12 2.71 19.30
N ASN A 208 -28.06 1.94 19.62
CA ASN A 208 -27.34 1.12 18.64
C ASN A 208 -26.60 1.93 17.57
N GLU A 209 -26.23 3.18 17.85
CA GLU A 209 -25.44 4.06 16.98
C GLU A 209 -24.28 4.69 17.75
N LEU A 210 -23.18 5.02 17.06
CA LEU A 210 -22.11 5.81 17.65
C LEU A 210 -22.53 7.28 17.71
N THR A 211 -22.47 7.84 18.91
CA THR A 211 -22.68 9.26 19.19
C THR A 211 -21.49 9.77 19.99
N GLY A 212 -20.89 10.88 19.58
CA GLY A 212 -19.70 11.38 20.25
C GLY A 212 -18.86 12.30 19.40
N ASP A 213 -17.57 12.29 19.67
CA ASP A 213 -16.56 13.02 18.91
C ASP A 213 -16.34 12.38 17.52
N PHE A 214 -16.80 11.14 17.30
CA PHE A 214 -16.82 10.46 16.01
C PHE A 214 -18.08 9.59 15.81
N LEU A 215 -18.48 9.36 14.55
CA LEU A 215 -19.66 8.55 14.24
C LEU A 215 -19.51 7.76 12.94
N TRP A 216 -20.47 6.87 12.68
CA TRP A 216 -20.52 6.05 11.47
C TRP A 216 -20.80 6.88 10.22
N VAL A 217 -20.07 6.60 9.16
CA VAL A 217 -20.30 7.17 7.83
C VAL A 217 -20.33 6.11 6.76
N ARG A 218 -21.00 6.45 5.65
CA ARG A 218 -21.07 5.61 4.47
C ARG A 218 -20.30 6.24 3.31
N TYR A 219 -19.40 5.46 2.73
CA TYR A 219 -18.65 5.82 1.51
C TYR A 219 -19.35 5.37 0.22
N SER A 220 -20.09 4.27 0.26
CA SER A 220 -20.81 3.71 -0.88
C SER A 220 -21.96 2.83 -0.40
N GLY A 221 -22.91 2.52 -1.29
CA GLY A 221 -23.58 1.21 -1.25
C GLY A 221 -24.47 0.89 -0.05
N GLN A 222 -24.70 -0.40 0.23
CA GLN A 222 -25.86 -0.99 0.92
C GLN A 222 -25.85 -0.90 2.46
N GLY A 223 -25.65 0.29 2.98
CA GLY A 223 -25.86 0.60 4.39
C GLY A 223 -25.00 -0.19 5.40
N ALA A 224 -25.57 -0.60 6.53
CA ALA A 224 -24.85 -1.28 7.63
C ALA A 224 -24.07 -2.57 7.25
N ARG A 225 -24.43 -3.25 6.15
CA ARG A 225 -23.68 -4.41 5.64
C ARG A 225 -22.29 -4.01 5.15
N ASP A 226 -22.21 -2.87 4.47
CA ASP A 226 -20.96 -2.32 3.94
C ASP A 226 -20.03 -1.93 5.09
N ILE A 227 -20.57 -1.36 6.17
CA ILE A 227 -19.78 -1.04 7.38
C ILE A 227 -19.07 -2.28 7.93
N LYS A 228 -19.81 -3.39 8.09
CA LYS A 228 -19.22 -4.64 8.60
C LYS A 228 -18.08 -5.12 7.70
N GLU A 229 -18.30 -5.15 6.38
CA GLU A 229 -17.32 -5.63 5.42
C GLU A 229 -16.06 -4.74 5.39
N ILE A 230 -16.24 -3.42 5.37
CA ILE A 230 -15.16 -2.44 5.48
C ILE A 230 -14.40 -2.61 6.80
N LEU A 231 -15.12 -2.84 7.92
CA LEU A 231 -14.52 -3.00 9.24
C LEU A 231 -13.81 -4.35 9.43
N THR A 232 -14.21 -5.43 8.75
CA THR A 232 -13.51 -6.74 8.77
C THR A 232 -12.41 -6.85 7.72
N GLY A 233 -12.48 -6.03 6.67
CA GLY A 233 -11.49 -5.95 5.60
C GLY A 233 -10.41 -4.86 5.82
N PRO A 234 -9.69 -4.49 4.75
CA PRO A 234 -8.65 -3.45 4.77
C PRO A 234 -9.20 -2.02 4.83
N GLY A 235 -10.52 -1.83 4.74
CA GLY A 235 -11.16 -0.53 4.58
C GLY A 235 -11.77 -0.36 3.19
N GLN A 236 -12.35 0.81 2.93
CA GLN A 236 -12.88 1.19 1.62
C GLN A 236 -11.86 2.09 0.95
N CYS A 237 -11.49 1.76 -0.29
CA CYS A 237 -10.68 2.64 -1.14
C CYS A 237 -11.58 3.41 -2.11
N ASN A 238 -11.07 4.51 -2.67
CA ASN A 238 -11.86 5.43 -3.51
C ASN A 238 -12.99 6.10 -2.72
N VAL A 239 -12.63 6.64 -1.56
CA VAL A 239 -13.49 7.44 -0.69
C VAL A 239 -13.59 8.90 -1.18
N PRO A 240 -14.61 9.66 -0.75
CA PRO A 240 -14.83 11.02 -1.22
C PRO A 240 -13.63 11.93 -0.95
N ALA A 241 -13.26 12.75 -1.93
CA ALA A 241 -12.20 13.75 -1.77
C ALA A 241 -12.66 14.90 -0.84
N VAL A 242 -11.72 15.78 -0.47
CA VAL A 242 -12.09 17.00 0.28
C VAL A 242 -13.04 17.86 -0.57
N ASN A 243 -14.06 18.42 0.06
CA ASN A 243 -15.21 19.11 -0.53
C ASN A 243 -16.24 18.21 -1.23
N GLU A 244 -16.08 16.89 -1.20
CA GLU A 244 -17.11 15.96 -1.67
C GLU A 244 -18.08 15.56 -0.55
N THR A 245 -19.27 15.11 -0.94
CA THR A 245 -20.34 14.73 -0.01
C THR A 245 -20.09 13.36 0.59
N ILE A 246 -20.39 13.22 1.88
CA ILE A 246 -20.43 11.96 2.62
C ILE A 246 -21.77 11.81 3.32
N TYR A 247 -22.23 10.57 3.49
CA TYR A 247 -23.56 10.26 4.02
C TYR A 247 -23.48 9.63 5.41
N SER A 248 -24.49 9.91 6.23
CA SER A 248 -24.66 9.24 7.51
C SER A 248 -25.07 7.79 7.28
N GLU A 249 -24.77 6.91 8.24
CA GLU A 249 -25.33 5.56 8.27
C GLU A 249 -26.14 5.34 9.56
N PRO A 250 -27.43 5.72 9.59
CA PRO A 250 -28.30 5.43 10.71
C PRO A 250 -28.52 3.91 10.85
N GLY A 251 -28.60 3.41 12.08
CA GLY A 251 -28.93 2.01 12.37
C GLY A 251 -27.78 1.02 12.20
N ALA A 252 -26.52 1.47 12.17
CA ALA A 252 -25.34 0.60 12.15
C ALA A 252 -25.33 -0.36 13.36
N ASN A 253 -25.71 -1.61 13.10
CA ASN A 253 -26.16 -2.53 14.15
C ASN A 253 -25.03 -3.22 14.95
N ALA A 254 -25.43 -4.13 15.85
CA ALA A 254 -24.53 -4.98 16.63
C ALA A 254 -23.42 -5.70 15.81
N GLY A 255 -23.65 -5.96 14.51
CA GLY A 255 -22.67 -6.58 13.62
C GLY A 255 -21.49 -5.67 13.26
N ALA A 256 -21.68 -4.34 13.22
CA ALA A 256 -20.61 -3.37 13.04
C ALA A 256 -19.71 -3.32 14.28
N PHE A 257 -20.30 -3.47 15.48
CA PHE A 257 -19.55 -3.52 16.74
C PHE A 257 -18.70 -4.78 16.83
N ASP A 258 -19.27 -5.93 16.49
CA ASP A 258 -18.51 -7.18 16.42
C ASP A 258 -17.39 -7.11 15.36
N ALA A 259 -17.61 -6.43 14.23
CA ALA A 259 -16.61 -6.21 13.19
C ALA A 259 -15.45 -5.29 13.62
N TRP A 260 -15.75 -4.19 14.31
CA TRP A 260 -14.74 -3.31 14.92
C TRP A 260 -13.80 -4.08 15.84
N ASN A 261 -14.37 -4.93 16.69
CA ASN A 261 -13.65 -5.71 17.69
C ASN A 261 -12.66 -6.71 17.06
N THR A 262 -12.92 -7.17 15.83
CA THR A 262 -11.96 -8.02 15.09
C THR A 262 -10.61 -7.37 14.86
N ARG A 263 -10.53 -6.03 14.77
CA ARG A 263 -9.27 -5.29 14.62
C ARG A 263 -8.36 -5.45 15.84
N PHE A 264 -8.93 -5.80 16.99
CA PHE A 264 -8.20 -6.09 18.22
C PHE A 264 -7.98 -7.59 18.45
N GLY A 265 -8.50 -8.46 17.58
CA GLY A 265 -8.47 -9.90 17.81
C GLY A 265 -9.51 -10.39 18.83
N ALA A 266 -10.59 -9.63 19.04
CA ALA A 266 -11.73 -10.04 19.85
C ALA A 266 -12.86 -10.54 18.95
N TYR A 267 -13.05 -11.87 18.90
CA TYR A 267 -13.91 -12.52 17.90
C TYR A 267 -15.20 -13.10 18.45
N LYS A 268 -16.33 -12.75 17.81
CA LYS A 268 -17.65 -13.30 18.15
C LYS A 268 -18.28 -14.02 16.96
N GLY A 269 -18.96 -15.14 17.23
CA GLY A 269 -19.66 -15.91 16.20
C GLY A 269 -18.69 -16.52 15.17
N ALA A 270 -18.91 -16.21 13.89
CA ALA A 270 -18.14 -16.80 12.78
C ALA A 270 -16.82 -16.08 12.46
N TYR A 271 -16.52 -14.94 13.10
CA TYR A 271 -15.26 -14.24 12.86
C TYR A 271 -14.08 -14.97 13.48
N ASN A 272 -12.94 -14.91 12.80
CA ASN A 272 -11.65 -15.43 13.24
C ASN A 272 -10.52 -14.76 12.45
N GLU A 273 -9.28 -15.12 12.75
CA GLU A 273 -8.06 -14.55 12.17
C GLU A 273 -7.96 -14.71 10.65
N ASN A 274 -8.68 -15.67 10.06
CA ASN A 274 -8.59 -15.92 8.61
C ASN A 274 -9.58 -15.08 7.80
N ASN A 275 -10.75 -14.75 8.36
CA ASN A 275 -11.78 -13.97 7.66
C ASN A 275 -11.89 -12.51 8.15
N ALA A 276 -11.32 -12.20 9.31
CA ALA A 276 -11.23 -10.87 9.88
C ALA A 276 -9.90 -10.74 10.65
N PRO A 277 -8.75 -10.73 9.95
CA PRO A 277 -7.42 -10.75 10.59
C PRO A 277 -7.26 -9.61 11.60
N PRO A 278 -6.59 -9.82 12.75
CA PRO A 278 -6.42 -8.75 13.71
C PRO A 278 -5.40 -7.72 13.23
N ASP A 279 -5.24 -6.63 13.97
CA ASP A 279 -4.03 -5.82 13.86
C ASP A 279 -2.80 -6.62 14.31
N TYR A 280 -1.59 -6.15 14.03
CA TYR A 280 -0.38 -6.72 14.64
C TYR A 280 -0.36 -6.58 16.18
N SER A 281 -1.21 -5.76 16.79
CA SER A 281 -1.46 -5.81 18.24
C SER A 281 -2.94 -5.67 18.60
N GLY A 282 -3.39 -6.54 19.50
CA GLY A 282 -4.71 -6.49 20.11
C GLY A 282 -4.77 -5.63 21.38
N TYR A 283 -3.63 -5.17 21.88
CA TYR A 283 -3.54 -4.45 23.15
C TYR A 283 -4.45 -3.22 23.17
N ALA A 284 -5.40 -3.22 24.11
CA ALA A 284 -6.41 -2.18 24.23
C ALA A 284 -6.05 -1.19 25.33
N TYR A 285 -6.32 0.09 25.08
CA TYR A 285 -6.08 1.20 25.98
C TYR A 285 -7.42 1.71 26.52
N THR A 286 -7.53 1.78 27.84
CA THR A 286 -8.68 2.33 28.55
C THR A 286 -8.19 3.37 29.55
N ALA A 287 -9.09 4.21 30.04
CA ALA A 287 -8.72 5.16 31.10
C ALA A 287 -8.16 4.44 32.34
N LYS A 288 -8.62 3.21 32.62
CA LYS A 288 -8.17 2.44 33.78
C LYS A 288 -6.73 1.95 33.64
N ASN A 289 -6.36 1.34 32.50
CA ASN A 289 -5.01 0.80 32.30
C ASN A 289 -4.01 1.83 31.74
N TRP A 290 -4.49 3.00 31.35
CA TRP A 290 -3.71 4.12 30.82
C TRP A 290 -3.89 5.38 31.70
N SER A 291 -3.64 5.22 33.00
CA SER A 291 -3.91 6.20 34.07
C SER A 291 -2.65 6.75 34.74
N GLU A 292 -1.46 6.56 34.15
CA GLU A 292 -0.24 7.14 34.71
C GLU A 292 -0.25 8.67 34.54
N PRO A 293 0.29 9.44 35.50
CA PRO A 293 0.35 10.90 35.40
C PRO A 293 0.97 11.37 34.07
N GLY A 294 0.22 12.19 33.33
CA GLY A 294 0.64 12.70 32.02
C GLY A 294 0.25 11.83 30.82
N LYS A 295 -0.34 10.65 31.05
CA LYS A 295 -0.93 9.76 30.04
C LYS A 295 -2.47 9.76 30.05
N ASP A 296 -3.08 10.43 31.02
CA ASP A 296 -4.54 10.51 31.16
C ASP A 296 -5.19 10.94 29.85
N CYS A 297 -5.82 9.97 29.18
CA CYS A 297 -6.57 10.15 27.95
C CYS A 297 -5.76 10.73 26.79
N LYS A 298 -4.46 10.43 26.74
CA LYS A 298 -3.57 10.88 25.66
C LYS A 298 -2.32 10.02 25.46
N ASN A 299 -1.70 10.17 24.28
CA ASN A 299 -0.34 9.71 23.96
C ASN A 299 -0.08 8.19 24.06
N ALA A 300 -1.09 7.36 23.80
CA ALA A 300 -0.95 5.91 23.72
C ALA A 300 -0.32 5.40 22.42
N ALA A 301 -0.20 6.24 21.38
CA ALA A 301 0.36 5.81 20.10
C ALA A 301 1.79 5.25 20.21
N SER A 302 2.65 5.89 21.02
CA SER A 302 4.03 5.43 21.23
C SER A 302 4.10 4.01 21.82
N ASP A 303 3.31 3.71 22.85
CA ASP A 303 3.22 2.36 23.42
C ASP A 303 2.55 1.40 22.45
N PHE A 304 1.56 1.85 21.66
CA PHE A 304 0.94 1.02 20.62
C PHE A 304 1.97 0.46 19.65
N PHE A 305 2.90 1.27 19.14
CA PHE A 305 3.95 0.76 18.26
C PHE A 305 4.88 -0.24 18.96
N LEU A 306 5.17 -0.07 20.26
CA LEU A 306 5.92 -1.05 21.05
C LEU A 306 5.16 -2.37 21.23
N LYS A 307 3.86 -2.32 21.55
CA LYS A 307 3.01 -3.51 21.67
C LYS A 307 2.85 -4.21 20.33
N ARG A 308 2.71 -3.45 19.25
CA ARG A 308 2.65 -3.92 17.87
C ARG A 308 3.93 -4.65 17.47
N GLY A 309 5.11 -4.10 17.77
CA GLY A 309 6.38 -4.77 17.52
C GLY A 309 6.57 -6.08 18.27
N ASN A 310 5.85 -6.28 19.38
CA ASN A 310 5.88 -7.49 20.19
C ASN A 310 4.67 -8.42 19.97
N ASN A 311 3.78 -8.09 19.02
CA ASN A 311 2.57 -8.83 18.71
C ASN A 311 1.62 -9.06 19.91
N ILE A 312 1.55 -8.11 20.84
CA ILE A 312 0.82 -8.30 22.09
C ILE A 312 -0.70 -8.44 21.81
N PRO A 313 -1.35 -9.53 22.26
CA PRO A 313 -2.77 -9.72 22.07
C PRO A 313 -3.61 -8.81 22.97
N ILE A 314 -4.93 -8.79 22.73
CA ILE A 314 -5.87 -8.12 23.61
C ILE A 314 -5.80 -8.72 25.03
N GLN A 315 -5.88 -7.87 26.03
CA GLN A 315 -5.86 -8.28 27.43
C GLN A 315 -7.14 -9.03 27.79
N ASP A 316 -7.01 -10.06 28.64
CA ASP A 316 -8.14 -10.89 29.09
C ASP A 316 -9.16 -10.04 29.89
N PRO A 317 -10.38 -9.86 29.38
CA PRO A 317 -11.38 -9.03 30.05
C PRO A 317 -12.07 -9.75 31.22
N THR A 318 -11.86 -11.06 31.40
CA THR A 318 -12.30 -11.77 32.62
C THR A 318 -11.57 -11.30 33.87
N ILE A 319 -10.37 -10.72 33.70
CA ILE A 319 -9.51 -10.28 34.80
C ILE A 319 -9.82 -8.84 35.24
N ASN A 320 -10.68 -8.09 34.54
CA ASN A 320 -11.16 -6.71 34.81
C ASN A 320 -10.08 -5.69 35.30
N THR A 321 -8.80 -5.99 35.11
CA THR A 321 -7.68 -5.09 35.43
C THR A 321 -7.61 -3.95 34.43
N THR A 322 -8.07 -4.18 33.21
CA THR A 322 -8.15 -3.16 32.14
C THR A 322 -9.45 -2.38 32.14
N GLY A 323 -10.48 -2.79 32.88
CA GLY A 323 -11.79 -2.13 32.82
C GLY A 323 -12.59 -2.42 31.55
N LEU A 324 -12.03 -3.21 30.63
CA LEU A 324 -12.73 -3.73 29.45
C LEU A 324 -13.66 -4.86 29.87
N LYS A 325 -14.91 -4.80 29.40
CA LYS A 325 -15.89 -5.89 29.56
C LYS A 325 -16.38 -6.45 28.24
N VAL A 326 -15.53 -6.40 27.23
CA VAL A 326 -15.85 -6.81 25.85
C VAL A 326 -15.86 -8.34 25.71
N ILE A 327 -16.70 -9.09 26.45
CA ILE A 327 -16.97 -10.55 26.25
C ILE A 327 -18.40 -10.90 26.71
N PRO A 328 -19.20 -11.65 25.90
CA PRO A 328 -19.37 -13.12 26.08
C PRO A 328 -19.43 -13.93 24.76
N PRO A 329 -19.18 -15.26 24.79
CA PRO A 329 -17.87 -15.91 24.76
C PRO A 329 -17.17 -15.69 23.40
N ALA A 330 -16.05 -15.00 23.41
CA ALA A 330 -15.29 -14.65 22.22
C ALA A 330 -13.84 -15.06 22.44
N GLN A 331 -13.26 -15.84 21.54
CA GLN A 331 -11.85 -16.24 21.62
C GLN A 331 -11.00 -15.00 21.38
N SER A 332 -10.15 -14.64 22.36
CA SER A 332 -9.07 -13.68 22.12
C SER A 332 -8.02 -14.36 21.25
N SER A 333 -7.60 -13.72 20.17
CA SER A 333 -6.52 -14.25 19.35
C SER A 333 -5.20 -14.35 20.13
N SER A 334 -4.39 -15.35 19.80
CA SER A 334 -3.08 -15.55 20.41
C SER A 334 -2.05 -14.53 19.89
N GLN A 335 -0.94 -14.39 20.61
CA GLN A 335 0.24 -13.65 20.10
C GLN A 335 0.72 -14.18 18.74
N SER A 336 0.62 -15.49 18.50
CA SER A 336 0.98 -16.10 17.22
C SER A 336 0.02 -15.74 16.07
N ALA A 337 -1.25 -15.52 16.37
CA ALA A 337 -2.22 -15.00 15.40
C ALA A 337 -1.86 -13.57 14.98
N HIS A 338 -1.53 -12.69 15.93
CA HIS A 338 -1.07 -11.34 15.64
C HIS A 338 0.22 -11.32 14.81
N SER A 339 1.18 -12.22 15.09
CA SER A 339 2.43 -12.27 14.32
C SER A 339 2.28 -12.85 12.90
N SER A 340 1.37 -13.81 12.70
CA SER A 340 1.26 -14.54 11.42
C SER A 340 0.13 -14.06 10.51
N LYS A 341 -0.91 -13.45 11.08
CA LYS A 341 -2.11 -12.97 10.39
C LYS A 341 -2.38 -11.49 10.62
N GLY A 342 -1.62 -10.83 11.50
CA GLY A 342 -1.75 -9.41 11.76
C GLY A 342 -1.62 -8.56 10.49
N SER A 343 -2.29 -7.42 10.47
CA SER A 343 -2.20 -6.43 9.39
C SER A 343 -2.40 -5.02 9.94
N ASP A 344 -2.13 -3.99 9.15
CA ASP A 344 -2.32 -2.59 9.56
C ASP A 344 -3.80 -2.23 9.57
N ARG A 345 -4.43 -2.30 10.75
CA ARG A 345 -5.89 -2.14 10.88
C ARG A 345 -6.32 -1.14 11.94
N ARG A 346 -5.44 -0.70 12.85
CA ARG A 346 -5.84 0.24 13.91
C ARG A 346 -5.42 1.68 13.67
N LEU A 347 -4.46 1.90 12.78
CA LEU A 347 -4.07 3.23 12.32
C LEU A 347 -4.85 3.55 11.04
N ALA A 348 -5.62 4.64 11.02
CA ALA A 348 -6.50 4.95 9.91
C ALA A 348 -6.59 6.45 9.62
N ALA A 349 -6.72 6.79 8.34
CA ALA A 349 -7.17 8.10 7.92
C ALA A 349 -8.70 8.13 7.92
N VAL A 350 -9.29 9.13 8.56
CA VAL A 350 -10.74 9.31 8.67
C VAL A 350 -11.14 10.73 8.29
N PRO A 351 -12.29 10.94 7.63
CA PRO A 351 -12.74 12.27 7.26
C PRO A 351 -13.13 13.08 8.49
N VAL A 352 -12.84 14.38 8.42
CA VAL A 352 -13.30 15.40 9.37
C VAL A 352 -14.49 16.11 8.74
N ILE A 353 -15.60 16.17 9.46
CA ILE A 353 -16.90 16.62 8.93
C ILE A 353 -17.67 17.49 9.94
N ASP A 354 -18.74 18.12 9.45
CA ASP A 354 -19.75 18.76 10.29
C ASP A 354 -20.78 17.72 10.76
N CYS A 355 -20.58 17.16 11.96
CA CYS A 355 -21.46 16.13 12.50
C CYS A 355 -22.92 16.59 12.68
N PRO A 356 -23.21 17.81 13.18
CA PRO A 356 -24.58 18.34 13.19
C PRO A 356 -25.27 18.33 11.82
N GLU A 357 -24.56 18.68 10.74
CA GLU A 357 -25.10 18.61 9.38
C GLU A 357 -25.39 17.17 8.97
N LEU A 358 -24.45 16.25 9.24
CA LEU A 358 -24.57 14.83 8.93
C LEU A 358 -25.75 14.17 9.65
N GLN A 359 -26.01 14.56 10.90
CA GLN A 359 -27.13 14.07 11.72
C GLN A 359 -28.44 14.82 11.48
N GLY A 360 -28.42 15.89 10.68
CA GLY A 360 -29.61 16.64 10.29
C GLY A 360 -30.49 15.87 9.30
N GLY A 361 -31.66 16.44 8.95
CA GLY A 361 -32.67 15.76 8.13
C GLY A 361 -32.22 15.40 6.70
N SER A 362 -31.10 15.92 6.21
CA SER A 362 -30.52 15.55 4.90
C SER A 362 -29.54 14.37 4.96
N HIS A 363 -29.14 13.92 6.16
CA HIS A 363 -28.27 12.75 6.35
C HIS A 363 -26.95 12.81 5.55
N LYS A 364 -26.41 14.01 5.36
CA LYS A 364 -25.24 14.28 4.53
C LYS A 364 -24.40 15.41 5.12
N SER A 365 -23.09 15.36 4.90
CA SER A 365 -22.17 16.47 5.16
C SER A 365 -21.07 16.46 4.09
N THR A 366 -20.12 17.36 4.21
CA THR A 366 -18.98 17.49 3.30
C THR A 366 -17.68 17.15 4.02
N VAL A 367 -16.79 16.42 3.35
CA VAL A 367 -15.44 16.15 3.86
C VAL A 367 -14.66 17.47 3.90
N LYS A 368 -14.29 17.94 5.09
CA LYS A 368 -13.53 19.19 5.28
C LYS A 368 -12.02 18.96 5.31
N ALA A 369 -11.59 17.86 5.93
CA ALA A 369 -10.20 17.45 6.03
C ALA A 369 -10.12 15.94 6.29
N TRP A 370 -8.89 15.43 6.43
CA TRP A 370 -8.62 14.07 6.85
C TRP A 370 -7.76 14.07 8.12
N ALA A 371 -8.18 13.34 9.14
CA ALA A 371 -7.44 13.15 10.38
C ALA A 371 -6.76 11.77 10.38
N CYS A 372 -5.56 11.70 10.93
CA CYS A 372 -4.92 10.45 11.30
C CYS A 372 -5.37 10.07 12.70
N VAL A 373 -5.91 8.85 12.86
CA VAL A 373 -6.40 8.36 14.14
C VAL A 373 -5.90 6.95 14.44
N LEU A 374 -5.72 6.65 15.72
CA LEU A 374 -5.44 5.32 16.22
C LEU A 374 -6.64 4.79 17.01
N MET A 375 -7.13 3.60 16.67
CA MET A 375 -8.15 2.90 17.44
C MET A 375 -7.57 2.37 18.74
N LEU A 376 -8.13 2.75 19.88
CA LEU A 376 -7.54 2.48 21.20
C LEU A 376 -8.11 1.25 21.90
N ASN A 377 -9.41 1.02 21.82
CA ASN A 377 -10.08 -0.12 22.43
C ASN A 377 -11.15 -0.73 21.51
N PRO A 378 -11.46 -2.03 21.70
CA PRO A 378 -12.67 -2.59 21.15
C PRO A 378 -13.90 -1.87 21.73
N LEU A 379 -15.01 -1.90 21.02
CA LEU A 379 -16.29 -1.38 21.48
C LEU A 379 -16.75 -2.20 22.70
N ASP A 380 -16.69 -1.56 23.86
CA ASP A 380 -17.07 -2.16 25.12
C ASP A 380 -18.53 -1.88 25.42
N GLN A 381 -19.42 -2.80 25.05
CA GLN A 381 -20.86 -2.67 25.26
C GLN A 381 -21.29 -2.71 26.73
N ASN A 382 -20.40 -3.17 27.62
CA ASN A 382 -20.67 -3.31 29.06
C ASN A 382 -19.79 -2.37 29.89
N ALA A 383 -19.31 -1.28 29.29
CA ALA A 383 -18.41 -0.34 29.92
C ALA A 383 -18.99 0.20 31.25
N GLU A 384 -18.22 0.03 32.33
CA GLU A 384 -18.52 0.67 33.61
C GLU A 384 -17.90 2.05 33.67
N LEU A 385 -18.66 3.05 34.13
CA LEU A 385 -18.22 4.44 34.19
C LEU A 385 -16.89 4.61 34.93
N GLU A 386 -16.70 3.84 36.01
CA GLU A 386 -15.48 3.89 36.84
C GLU A 386 -14.23 3.48 36.05
N SER A 387 -14.36 2.57 35.08
CA SER A 387 -13.27 2.14 34.19
C SER A 387 -12.81 3.24 33.22
N TYR A 388 -13.62 4.29 33.04
CA TYR A 388 -13.43 5.34 32.03
C TYR A 388 -13.49 6.77 32.60
N SER A 389 -13.60 6.91 33.93
CA SER A 389 -13.95 8.16 34.62
C SER A 389 -13.02 9.35 34.33
N ALA A 390 -11.74 9.12 34.03
CA ALA A 390 -10.80 10.18 33.68
C ALA A 390 -10.99 10.74 32.26
N CYS A 391 -11.60 9.97 31.35
CA CYS A 391 -11.65 10.28 29.91
C CYS A 391 -13.06 10.47 29.36
N THR A 392 -14.08 10.38 30.22
CA THR A 392 -15.47 10.33 29.78
C THR A 392 -16.13 11.71 29.76
N LYS A 393 -16.66 12.09 28.60
CA LYS A 393 -17.58 13.22 28.40
C LYS A 393 -19.03 12.81 28.67
N TYR A 394 -19.36 11.53 28.50
CA TYR A 394 -20.73 11.00 28.63
C TYR A 394 -20.91 10.24 29.95
N PRO A 395 -21.71 10.71 30.92
CA PRO A 395 -21.75 10.16 32.28
C PRO A 395 -22.58 8.87 32.45
N ASP A 396 -23.22 8.37 31.40
CA ASP A 396 -24.14 7.21 31.48
C ASP A 396 -23.45 5.87 31.22
N LYS A 397 -24.00 4.75 31.70
CA LYS A 397 -23.47 3.39 31.41
C LYS A 397 -23.79 2.97 29.98
N GLU A 398 -23.04 3.52 29.03
CA GLU A 398 -23.16 3.25 27.61
C GLU A 398 -21.91 2.56 27.09
N GLY A 399 -22.05 1.81 26.02
CA GLY A 399 -20.90 1.17 25.40
C GLY A 399 -19.96 2.21 24.78
N ARG A 400 -18.64 1.99 24.81
CA ARG A 400 -17.65 3.04 24.50
C ARG A 400 -16.55 2.58 23.55
N ALA A 401 -16.08 3.53 22.75
CA ALA A 401 -14.82 3.46 22.03
C ALA A 401 -14.06 4.78 22.08
N PHE A 402 -12.74 4.66 22.05
CA PHE A 402 -11.80 5.76 22.01
C PHE A 402 -10.93 5.65 20.77
N LEU A 403 -10.64 6.83 20.22
CA LEU A 403 -9.59 7.02 19.23
C LEU A 403 -8.55 7.97 19.81
N GLU A 404 -7.30 7.86 19.39
CA GLU A 404 -6.30 8.91 19.60
C GLU A 404 -6.17 9.73 18.32
N TYR A 405 -6.27 11.05 18.44
CA TYR A 405 -6.00 11.95 17.32
C TYR A 405 -4.48 12.12 17.15
N LEU A 406 -3.96 11.89 15.96
CA LEU A 406 -2.51 11.94 15.68
C LEU A 406 -2.08 13.12 14.80
N GLY A 407 -3.00 14.03 14.50
CA GLY A 407 -2.78 15.15 13.57
C GLY A 407 -3.51 14.95 12.25
N PHE A 408 -3.37 15.91 11.34
CA PHE A 408 -3.99 15.81 10.02
C PHE A 408 -3.25 14.80 9.16
N ALA A 409 -3.99 14.03 8.37
CA ALA A 409 -3.45 12.91 7.61
C ALA A 409 -2.58 13.35 6.41
N ASN A 410 -2.66 14.63 6.01
CA ASN A 410 -1.86 15.25 4.96
C ASN A 410 -0.62 15.98 5.50
N ASP A 411 -0.43 16.05 6.82
CA ASP A 411 0.77 16.66 7.40
C ASP A 411 2.02 15.85 7.02
N PRO A 412 3.17 16.48 6.73
CA PRO A 412 4.41 15.77 6.35
C PRO A 412 4.93 14.77 7.40
N ASN A 413 4.52 14.93 8.66
CA ASN A 413 4.84 14.04 9.77
C ASN A 413 3.65 13.19 10.22
N SER A 414 2.60 13.10 9.39
CA SER A 414 1.46 12.22 9.63
C SER A 414 1.95 10.78 9.79
N GLN A 415 1.54 10.14 10.88
CA GLN A 415 1.83 8.74 11.13
C GLN A 415 1.00 7.80 10.25
N CYS A 416 -0.08 8.31 9.63
CA CYS A 416 -0.92 7.54 8.74
C CYS A 416 -0.41 7.61 7.30
N ALA A 417 -0.13 6.45 6.72
CA ALA A 417 -0.01 6.26 5.28
C ALA A 417 -1.21 5.44 4.77
N SER A 418 -1.86 5.92 3.73
CA SER A 418 -2.95 5.23 3.05
C SER A 418 -2.48 4.60 1.74
N ALA A 419 -3.41 3.98 1.02
CA ALA A 419 -3.22 3.59 -0.38
C ALA A 419 -4.15 4.42 -1.26
N GLY A 420 -3.70 4.75 -2.47
CA GLY A 420 -4.48 5.54 -3.41
C GLY A 420 -3.61 6.23 -4.45
N VAL A 421 -4.19 7.20 -5.15
CA VAL A 421 -3.51 7.95 -6.21
C VAL A 421 -2.95 9.24 -5.65
N VAL A 422 -1.70 9.53 -5.99
CA VAL A 422 -1.00 10.76 -5.60
C VAL A 422 -1.71 11.97 -6.19
N GLY A 423 -1.88 13.00 -5.37
CA GLY A 423 -2.48 14.24 -5.78
C GLY A 423 -1.51 15.19 -6.49
N GLY A 424 -2.05 16.17 -7.21
CA GLY A 424 -1.27 17.26 -7.78
C GLY A 424 -0.84 18.31 -6.74
N PRO A 425 -0.17 19.39 -7.17
CA PRO A 425 0.11 20.53 -6.30
C PRO A 425 -1.18 21.06 -5.66
N GLY A 426 -1.21 21.14 -4.33
CA GLY A 426 -2.38 21.60 -3.57
C GLY A 426 -3.36 20.49 -3.16
N SER A 427 -3.07 19.23 -3.44
CA SER A 427 -3.83 18.12 -2.86
C SER A 427 -3.64 18.03 -1.34
N ILE A 428 -4.75 17.74 -0.65
CA ILE A 428 -4.87 17.75 0.81
C ILE A 428 -5.42 16.43 1.36
N GLY A 429 -5.45 15.38 0.55
CA GLY A 429 -5.78 14.02 1.00
C GLY A 429 -4.64 13.41 1.83
N PRO A 430 -4.91 12.27 2.51
CA PRO A 430 -3.90 11.57 3.30
C PRO A 430 -2.64 11.24 2.51
N LEU A 431 -1.52 11.10 3.20
CA LEU A 431 -0.27 10.68 2.58
C LEU A 431 -0.39 9.28 1.95
N VAL A 432 0.04 9.16 0.69
CA VAL A 432 0.16 7.89 -0.05
C VAL A 432 1.56 7.79 -0.68
N PRO A 433 2.07 6.57 -0.91
CA PRO A 433 3.34 6.39 -1.61
C PRO A 433 3.34 6.98 -3.02
N SER A 434 4.41 7.69 -3.36
CA SER A 434 4.61 8.37 -4.65
C SER A 434 6.02 8.15 -5.15
N LEU A 435 6.16 7.80 -6.43
CA LEU A 435 7.46 7.76 -7.10
C LEU A 435 7.97 9.18 -7.31
N VAL A 436 9.25 9.39 -7.00
CA VAL A 436 9.96 10.63 -7.24
C VAL A 436 11.16 10.33 -8.13
N ARG A 437 11.36 11.19 -9.13
CA ARG A 437 12.45 11.07 -10.10
C ARG A 437 13.47 12.17 -9.90
#